data_AF-A0A846TVF6-F1
#
_entry.id   AF-A0A846TVF6-F1
#
_cell.length_a   1.000
_cell.length_b   1.000
_cell.length_c   1.000
_cell.angle_alpha   90.00
_cell.angle_beta   90.00
_cell.angle_gamma   90.00
#
_symmetry.space_group_name_H-M   'P 1'
#
loop_
_entity.id
_entity.type
_entity.pdbx_description
1 polymer ?
#
loop_
_entity_poly.entity_id
_entity_poly.type
_entity_poly.pdbx_seq_one_letter_code
_entity_poly.pdbx_strand_id
1 'polypeptide(L)'
;MKSASKFEKFAARSWNLLNEGKPFTPIFTVGTMVLFHLGEFGSPDSLVEFLLAFLTVLPLFIIYFIYDFPLFLRNYLWIPFIVFVVVWPELNINLLLFAAGLYFFFTVFFWGTLYYHLRIGTSWLNFTRFWKLVLKNSDSTSGNAQEQLPKVFLLLSLWELSFRTLTAGANLPFFDIAIFYGFVLLFAFILHRYLFDWKPKAYEGYTKDAGPEVPENGLSDKVIVIVIDGMRKERFYEANTPFLDQLKENGTEYLNMETVYPARTVVCFSSMFTGTYPFEHGIKSNMVYKLGVNTETIFDSLRKVGKRGRLLGIAHLVDAMGSDVETVTAVMHKDKADTNMLARARKIMDEQDPDLFIVQMIGTDQVGHSRGVLYDDYIEKIEEADALVQEFVQWLESEGKMENTTLVVCADHGQADGIGGHGHLDEGERFVPFFMHGPHIAKGNKVQEKHSLVSLAPTISYLMGAPYPANSRGKVLMDAIKAEKDEK
;
A
#
# COMPACT_ATOMS: atom_id res chain seq x y z
N MET A 1 -29.23 -8.14 -7.00
CA MET A 1 -27.85 -8.56 -7.30
C MET A 1 -27.72 -10.05 -7.04
N LYS A 2 -27.24 -10.85 -8.00
CA LYS A 2 -26.95 -12.27 -7.75
C LYS A 2 -25.71 -12.38 -6.86
N SER A 3 -25.74 -13.26 -5.87
CA SER A 3 -24.56 -13.59 -5.07
C SER A 3 -23.49 -14.23 -5.96
N ALA A 4 -22.23 -13.86 -5.79
CA ALA A 4 -21.11 -14.51 -6.48
C ALA A 4 -21.18 -16.04 -6.29
N SER A 5 -21.06 -16.75 -7.41
CA SER A 5 -21.03 -18.21 -7.48
C SER A 5 -19.86 -18.80 -6.68
N LYS A 6 -19.96 -20.08 -6.33
CA LYS A 6 -18.85 -20.80 -5.67
C LYS A 6 -17.58 -20.77 -6.52
N PHE A 7 -17.71 -20.83 -7.84
CA PHE A 7 -16.59 -20.75 -8.79
C PHE A 7 -15.91 -19.37 -8.73
N GLU A 8 -16.68 -18.28 -8.77
CA GLU A 8 -16.12 -16.92 -8.68
C GLU A 8 -15.40 -16.70 -7.35
N LYS A 9 -15.97 -17.17 -6.23
CA LYS A 9 -15.31 -17.08 -4.92
C LYS A 9 -14.03 -17.90 -4.85
N PHE A 10 -14.01 -19.09 -5.44
CA PHE A 10 -12.82 -19.92 -5.52
C PHE A 10 -11.74 -19.26 -6.40
N ALA A 11 -12.12 -18.80 -7.60
CA ALA A 11 -11.22 -18.10 -8.51
C ALA A 11 -10.62 -16.84 -7.87
N ALA A 12 -11.42 -16.05 -7.15
CA ALA A 12 -10.94 -14.88 -6.41
C ALA A 12 -9.97 -15.22 -5.26
N ARG A 13 -10.16 -16.35 -4.58
CA ARG A 13 -9.23 -16.82 -3.53
C ARG A 13 -7.93 -17.36 -4.12
N SER A 14 -8.02 -18.16 -5.18
CA SER A 14 -6.86 -18.63 -5.94
C SER A 14 -6.08 -17.47 -6.55
N TRP A 15 -6.77 -16.39 -6.94
CA TRP A 15 -6.15 -15.14 -7.37
C TRP A 15 -5.30 -14.51 -6.26
N ASN A 16 -5.79 -14.38 -5.03
CA ASN A 16 -5.00 -13.79 -3.94
C ASN A 16 -3.67 -14.55 -3.72
N LEU A 17 -3.69 -15.87 -3.83
CA LEU A 17 -2.50 -16.72 -3.75
C LEU A 17 -1.54 -16.56 -4.93
N LEU A 18 -2.03 -16.20 -6.11
CA LEU A 18 -1.21 -16.08 -7.33
C LEU A 18 -0.81 -14.64 -7.65
N ASN A 19 -1.43 -13.66 -6.99
CA ASN A 19 -1.12 -12.23 -7.14
C ASN A 19 -0.02 -11.78 -6.17
N GLU A 20 -0.03 -12.30 -4.94
CA GLU A 20 1.00 -12.00 -3.95
C GLU A 20 2.34 -12.68 -4.32
N GLY A 21 3.46 -11.94 -4.24
CA GLY A 21 4.75 -12.48 -4.67
C GLY A 21 5.24 -13.67 -3.84
N LYS A 22 4.99 -13.66 -2.53
CA LYS A 22 5.42 -14.72 -1.60
C LYS A 22 4.84 -16.10 -1.93
N PRO A 23 3.51 -16.25 -2.10
CA PRO A 23 2.93 -17.52 -2.54
C PRO A 23 3.15 -17.79 -4.04
N PHE A 24 3.28 -16.76 -4.88
CA PHE A 24 3.47 -16.95 -6.32
C PHE A 24 4.76 -17.69 -6.67
N THR A 25 5.93 -17.26 -6.17
CA THR A 25 7.22 -17.88 -6.51
C THR A 25 7.21 -19.41 -6.33
N PRO A 26 6.83 -19.98 -5.16
CA PRO A 26 6.80 -21.44 -4.99
C PRO A 26 5.76 -22.13 -5.87
N ILE A 27 4.55 -21.57 -6.00
CA ILE A 27 3.49 -22.17 -6.83
C ILE A 27 3.94 -22.22 -8.30
N PHE A 28 4.47 -21.10 -8.81
CA PHE A 28 4.89 -20.97 -10.20
C PHE A 28 6.09 -21.85 -10.52
N THR A 29 7.13 -21.86 -9.67
CA THR A 29 8.31 -22.71 -9.86
C THR A 29 7.94 -24.19 -9.86
N VAL A 30 7.18 -24.66 -8.85
CA VAL A 30 6.76 -26.07 -8.76
C VAL A 30 5.88 -26.45 -9.95
N GLY A 31 4.90 -25.63 -10.28
CA GLY A 31 4.03 -25.86 -11.44
C GLY A 31 4.82 -25.94 -12.75
N THR A 32 5.79 -25.04 -12.95
CA THR A 32 6.65 -25.03 -14.14
C THR A 32 7.49 -26.29 -14.24
N MET A 33 8.15 -26.69 -13.15
CA MET A 33 9.00 -27.88 -13.11
C MET A 33 8.19 -29.15 -13.39
N VAL A 34 7.01 -29.29 -12.77
CA VAL A 34 6.11 -30.43 -13.01
C VAL A 34 5.61 -30.46 -14.45
N LEU A 35 5.22 -29.33 -15.01
CA LEU A 35 4.73 -29.26 -16.41
C LEU A 35 5.83 -29.59 -17.41
N PHE A 36 7.07 -29.14 -17.17
CA PHE A 36 8.19 -29.38 -18.08
C PHE A 36 8.60 -30.85 -18.11
N HIS A 37 8.61 -31.53 -16.95
CA HIS A 37 8.98 -32.95 -16.83
C HIS A 37 7.78 -33.91 -16.84
N LEU A 38 6.57 -33.44 -17.17
CA LEU A 38 5.35 -34.27 -17.10
C LEU A 38 5.47 -35.58 -17.91
N GLY A 39 6.20 -35.56 -19.02
CA GLY A 39 6.46 -36.73 -19.86
C GLY A 39 7.55 -37.68 -19.34
N GLU A 40 8.30 -37.30 -18.32
CA GLU A 40 9.42 -38.07 -17.76
C GLU A 40 9.03 -38.89 -16.51
N PHE A 41 7.83 -38.67 -15.96
CA PHE A 41 7.29 -39.43 -14.82
C PHE A 41 6.83 -40.86 -15.17
N GLY A 42 7.49 -41.51 -16.11
CA GLY A 42 7.14 -42.86 -16.58
C GLY A 42 7.50 -43.98 -15.61
N SER A 43 8.31 -43.72 -14.59
CA SER A 43 8.72 -44.71 -13.58
C SER A 43 8.58 -44.15 -12.14
N PRO A 44 8.30 -45.01 -11.14
CA PRO A 44 8.29 -44.60 -9.72
C PRO A 44 9.63 -44.01 -9.25
N ASP A 45 10.75 -44.52 -9.77
CA ASP A 45 12.10 -44.06 -9.39
C ASP A 45 12.34 -42.62 -9.82
N SER A 46 11.94 -42.26 -11.05
CA SER A 46 12.04 -40.88 -11.56
C SER A 46 11.20 -39.90 -10.74
N LEU A 47 10.05 -40.34 -10.21
CA LEU A 47 9.23 -39.51 -9.32
C LEU A 47 9.92 -39.31 -7.95
N VAL A 48 10.56 -40.34 -7.41
CA VAL A 48 11.32 -40.24 -6.15
C VAL A 48 12.50 -39.29 -6.31
N GLU A 49 13.27 -39.43 -7.38
CA GLU A 49 14.40 -38.54 -7.71
C GLU A 49 13.95 -37.08 -7.87
N PHE A 50 12.80 -36.87 -8.54
CA PHE A 50 12.20 -35.55 -8.67
C PHE A 50 11.83 -34.92 -7.32
N LEU A 51 11.23 -35.70 -6.42
CA LEU A 51 10.85 -35.26 -5.07
C LEU A 51 12.07 -35.03 -4.17
N LEU A 52 13.12 -35.84 -4.31
CA LEU A 52 14.39 -35.63 -3.60
C LEU A 52 15.10 -34.36 -4.10
N ALA A 53 15.10 -34.12 -5.41
CA ALA A 53 15.61 -32.89 -6.00
C ALA A 53 14.83 -31.66 -5.53
N PHE A 54 13.52 -31.75 -5.30
CA PHE A 54 12.74 -30.65 -4.73
C PHE A 54 13.23 -30.22 -3.34
N LEU A 55 13.76 -31.14 -2.53
CA LEU A 55 14.28 -30.79 -1.20
C LEU A 55 15.45 -29.82 -1.27
N THR A 56 16.21 -29.80 -2.38
CA THR A 56 17.35 -28.89 -2.56
C THR A 56 16.92 -27.45 -2.86
N VAL A 57 15.67 -27.20 -3.27
CA VAL A 57 15.21 -25.81 -3.49
C VAL A 57 14.51 -25.20 -2.26
N LEU A 58 14.15 -26.01 -1.27
CA LEU A 58 13.47 -25.54 -0.05
C LEU A 58 14.23 -24.44 0.71
N PRO A 59 15.56 -24.50 0.90
CA PRO A 59 16.30 -23.43 1.57
C PRO A 59 16.20 -22.09 0.83
N LEU A 60 16.24 -22.09 -0.51
CA LEU A 60 16.08 -20.88 -1.31
C LEU A 60 14.65 -20.33 -1.23
N PHE A 61 13.63 -21.19 -1.22
CA PHE A 61 12.26 -20.74 -0.96
C PHE A 61 12.12 -20.07 0.39
N ILE A 62 12.73 -20.62 1.44
CA ILE A 62 12.70 -20.02 2.79
C ILE A 62 13.39 -18.65 2.78
N ILE A 63 14.57 -18.53 2.14
CA ILE A 63 15.27 -17.23 2.05
C ILE A 63 14.40 -16.20 1.33
N TYR A 64 13.81 -16.54 0.18
CA TYR A 64 12.94 -15.64 -0.57
C TYR A 64 11.58 -15.36 0.07
N PHE A 65 11.17 -16.18 1.04
CA PHE A 65 9.99 -15.91 1.86
C PHE A 65 10.28 -14.93 3.01
N ILE A 66 11.47 -15.03 3.60
CA ILE A 66 11.94 -14.15 4.69
C ILE A 66 12.30 -12.76 4.15
N TYR A 67 12.96 -12.71 2.98
CA TYR A 67 13.48 -11.49 2.37
C TYR A 67 12.69 -11.10 1.12
N ASP A 68 12.03 -9.94 1.16
CA ASP A 68 11.34 -9.33 0.03
C ASP A 68 12.29 -8.41 -0.75
N PHE A 69 12.24 -8.39 -2.08
CA PHE A 69 13.16 -7.59 -2.89
C PHE A 69 12.42 -6.51 -3.69
N PRO A 70 11.69 -5.58 -3.03
CA PRO A 70 10.91 -4.57 -3.73
C PRO A 70 11.81 -3.47 -4.33
N LEU A 71 11.20 -2.56 -5.09
CA LEU A 71 11.87 -1.41 -5.71
C LEU A 71 13.18 -1.79 -6.42
N PHE A 72 14.29 -1.13 -6.13
CA PHE A 72 15.56 -1.40 -6.79
C PHE A 72 16.31 -2.62 -6.25
N LEU A 73 15.91 -3.19 -5.09
CA LEU A 73 16.57 -4.39 -4.55
C LEU A 73 16.44 -5.59 -5.48
N ARG A 74 15.36 -5.67 -6.27
CA ARG A 74 15.17 -6.78 -7.23
C ARG A 74 16.29 -6.87 -8.26
N ASN A 75 16.92 -5.75 -8.62
CA ASN A 75 18.01 -5.74 -9.60
C ASN A 75 19.19 -6.60 -9.14
N TYR A 76 19.38 -6.72 -7.83
CA TYR A 76 20.43 -7.53 -7.22
C TYR A 76 20.12 -9.03 -7.24
N LEU A 77 18.89 -9.46 -7.52
CA LEU A 77 18.53 -10.88 -7.61
C LEU A 77 19.20 -11.60 -8.79
N TRP A 78 19.63 -10.86 -9.81
CA TRP A 78 20.42 -11.42 -10.90
C TRP A 78 21.80 -11.88 -10.46
N ILE A 79 22.38 -11.30 -9.40
CA ILE A 79 23.73 -11.64 -8.93
C ILE A 79 23.78 -13.10 -8.44
N PRO A 80 22.89 -13.57 -7.54
CA PRO A 80 22.83 -14.99 -7.20
C PRO A 80 22.68 -15.93 -8.38
N PHE A 81 21.85 -15.56 -9.36
CA PHE A 81 21.69 -16.36 -10.58
C PHE A 81 22.99 -16.42 -11.40
N ILE A 82 23.65 -15.28 -11.65
CA ILE A 82 24.93 -15.23 -12.36
C ILE A 82 25.99 -16.06 -11.64
N VAL A 83 26.10 -15.95 -10.32
CA VAL A 83 27.03 -16.76 -9.52
C VAL A 83 26.72 -18.25 -9.68
N PHE A 84 25.45 -18.64 -9.66
CA PHE A 84 25.05 -20.02 -9.92
C PHE A 84 25.55 -20.50 -11.30
N VAL A 85 25.36 -19.71 -12.36
CA VAL A 85 25.84 -20.07 -13.71
C VAL A 85 27.37 -20.20 -13.77
N VAL A 86 28.10 -19.38 -13.03
CA VAL A 86 29.57 -19.47 -12.97
C VAL A 86 30.02 -20.76 -12.27
N VAL A 87 29.33 -21.17 -11.21
CA VAL A 87 29.66 -22.39 -10.45
C VAL A 87 29.18 -23.66 -11.19
N TRP A 88 27.98 -23.62 -11.77
CA TRP A 88 27.36 -24.71 -12.52
C TRP A 88 26.91 -24.21 -13.91
N PRO A 89 27.78 -24.29 -14.94
CA PRO A 89 27.51 -23.69 -16.25
C PRO A 89 26.50 -24.47 -17.09
N GLU A 90 26.16 -25.70 -16.71
CA GLU A 90 25.21 -26.55 -17.44
C GLU A 90 23.76 -26.16 -17.13
N LEU A 91 23.28 -25.12 -17.82
CA LEU A 91 21.88 -24.70 -17.74
C LEU A 91 21.00 -25.44 -18.75
N ASN A 92 19.80 -25.86 -18.31
CA ASN A 92 18.74 -26.24 -19.23
C ASN A 92 18.03 -24.99 -19.76
N ILE A 93 18.53 -24.45 -20.89
CA ILE A 93 17.97 -23.26 -21.54
C ILE A 93 16.51 -23.46 -21.96
N ASN A 94 16.13 -24.67 -22.36
CA ASN A 94 14.74 -24.97 -22.75
C ASN A 94 13.78 -24.82 -21.57
N LEU A 95 14.17 -25.25 -20.37
CA LEU A 95 13.40 -25.07 -19.13
C LEU A 95 13.25 -23.58 -18.80
N LEU A 96 14.31 -22.79 -18.91
CA LEU A 96 14.26 -21.35 -18.62
C LEU A 96 13.40 -20.58 -19.63
N LEU A 97 13.50 -20.90 -20.93
CA LEU A 97 12.65 -20.31 -21.97
C LEU A 97 11.18 -20.71 -21.79
N PHE A 98 10.91 -21.98 -21.43
CA PHE A 98 9.57 -22.45 -21.10
C PHE A 98 8.99 -21.70 -19.90
N ALA A 99 9.77 -21.55 -18.82
CA ALA A 99 9.38 -20.81 -17.63
C ALA A 99 9.05 -19.34 -17.95
N ALA A 100 9.91 -18.66 -18.72
CA ALA A 100 9.69 -17.28 -19.14
C ALA A 100 8.42 -17.14 -20.00
N GLY A 101 8.23 -18.04 -20.98
CA GLY A 101 7.03 -18.07 -21.82
C GLY A 101 5.75 -18.27 -21.01
N LEU A 102 5.76 -19.24 -20.09
CA LEU A 102 4.64 -19.50 -19.20
C LEU A 102 4.36 -18.31 -18.28
N TYR A 103 5.40 -17.67 -17.76
CA TYR A 103 5.30 -16.50 -16.89
C TYR A 103 4.63 -15.33 -17.61
N PHE A 104 5.10 -14.97 -18.81
CA PHE A 104 4.53 -13.86 -19.57
C PHE A 104 3.13 -14.18 -20.09
N PHE A 105 2.87 -15.41 -20.54
CA PHE A 105 1.52 -15.84 -20.90
C PHE A 105 0.55 -15.67 -19.72
N PHE A 106 0.94 -16.15 -18.55
CA PHE A 106 0.11 -16.07 -17.35
C PHE A 106 -0.10 -14.60 -16.92
N THR A 107 0.97 -13.83 -16.75
CA THR A 107 0.89 -12.45 -16.23
C THR A 107 0.29 -11.46 -17.20
N VAL A 108 0.70 -11.47 -18.47
CA VAL A 108 0.30 -10.45 -19.46
C VAL A 108 -1.04 -10.80 -20.11
N PHE A 109 -1.22 -12.06 -20.51
CA PHE A 109 -2.40 -12.48 -21.26
C PHE A 109 -3.51 -12.99 -20.33
N PHE A 110 -3.25 -14.05 -19.57
CA PHE A 110 -4.29 -14.68 -18.74
C PHE A 110 -4.80 -13.73 -17.65
N TRP A 111 -3.90 -13.07 -16.92
CA TRP A 111 -4.30 -12.09 -15.90
C TRP A 111 -4.52 -10.71 -16.47
N GLY A 112 -3.50 -10.18 -17.15
CA GLY A 112 -3.54 -8.81 -17.65
C GLY A 112 -4.66 -8.55 -18.65
N THR A 113 -5.22 -9.57 -19.29
CA THR A 113 -6.28 -9.40 -20.29
C THR A 113 -7.52 -10.21 -19.97
N LEU A 114 -7.43 -11.54 -19.93
CA LEU A 114 -8.61 -12.39 -19.82
C LEU A 114 -9.35 -12.15 -18.50
N TYR A 115 -8.65 -12.13 -17.37
CA TYR A 115 -9.27 -11.90 -16.06
C TYR A 115 -9.90 -10.52 -15.94
N TYR A 116 -9.18 -9.44 -16.27
CA TYR A 116 -9.75 -8.08 -16.21
C TYR A 116 -10.90 -7.87 -17.20
N HIS A 117 -10.84 -8.52 -18.37
CA HIS A 117 -11.96 -8.51 -19.33
C HIS A 117 -13.21 -9.15 -18.69
N LEU A 118 -13.06 -10.31 -18.07
CA LEU A 118 -14.17 -11.00 -17.39
C LEU A 118 -14.68 -10.25 -16.15
N ARG A 119 -13.80 -9.57 -15.40
CA ARG A 119 -14.16 -8.91 -14.13
C ARG A 119 -14.77 -7.53 -14.31
N ILE A 120 -14.18 -6.69 -15.15
CA ILE A 120 -14.54 -5.27 -15.29
C ILE A 120 -14.67 -4.82 -16.76
N GLY A 121 -14.66 -5.75 -17.73
CA GLY A 121 -14.95 -5.45 -19.13
C GLY A 121 -13.83 -4.73 -19.88
N THR A 122 -12.56 -4.83 -19.46
CA THR A 122 -11.44 -4.21 -20.19
C THR A 122 -11.28 -4.77 -21.60
N SER A 123 -10.73 -4.00 -22.54
CA SER A 123 -10.50 -4.46 -23.93
C SER A 123 -9.67 -5.75 -24.02
N TRP A 124 -9.94 -6.60 -25.03
CA TRP A 124 -9.07 -7.73 -25.39
C TRP A 124 -7.66 -7.31 -25.83
N LEU A 125 -7.45 -6.03 -26.12
CA LEU A 125 -6.13 -5.46 -26.41
C LEU A 125 -5.37 -5.04 -25.14
N ASN A 126 -5.89 -5.30 -23.93
CA ASN A 126 -5.25 -4.84 -22.69
C ASN A 126 -3.83 -5.38 -22.51
N PHE A 127 -3.51 -6.55 -23.07
CA PHE A 127 -2.16 -7.15 -23.03
C PHE A 127 -1.09 -6.18 -23.54
N THR A 128 -1.41 -5.33 -24.51
CA THR A 128 -0.47 -4.34 -25.08
C THR A 128 -0.02 -3.30 -24.06
N ARG A 129 -0.89 -2.96 -23.11
CA ARG A 129 -0.63 -2.01 -22.02
C ARG A 129 0.00 -2.70 -20.81
N PHE A 130 -0.39 -3.95 -20.59
CA PHE A 130 0.01 -4.71 -19.40
C PHE A 130 1.51 -5.02 -19.34
N TRP A 131 2.20 -5.05 -20.48
CA TRP A 131 3.66 -5.19 -20.54
C TRP A 131 4.40 -4.14 -19.69
N LYS A 132 3.99 -2.87 -19.78
CA LYS A 132 4.63 -1.79 -19.02
C LYS A 132 4.51 -2.05 -17.51
N LEU A 133 3.40 -2.64 -17.07
CA LEU A 133 3.14 -2.96 -15.68
C LEU A 133 4.03 -4.10 -15.20
N VAL A 134 4.08 -5.19 -15.98
CA VAL A 134 4.90 -6.36 -15.66
C VAL A 134 6.39 -6.01 -15.53
N LEU A 135 6.83 -4.98 -16.24
CA LEU A 135 8.21 -4.51 -16.26
C LEU A 135 8.52 -3.38 -15.27
N LYS A 136 7.51 -2.68 -14.74
CA LYS A 136 7.71 -1.48 -13.89
C LYS A 136 7.04 -1.54 -12.51
N ASN A 137 6.30 -2.60 -12.18
CA ASN A 137 5.58 -2.70 -10.91
C ASN A 137 6.53 -2.47 -9.71
N SER A 138 6.20 -1.57 -8.78
CA SER A 138 7.02 -1.29 -7.61
C SER A 138 6.96 -2.41 -6.55
N ASP A 139 5.87 -3.17 -6.53
CA ASP A 139 5.63 -4.17 -5.50
C ASP A 139 6.20 -5.55 -5.84
N SER A 140 6.55 -6.30 -4.79
CA SER A 140 6.92 -7.71 -4.85
C SER A 140 5.70 -8.61 -5.08
N THR A 141 5.08 -8.47 -6.25
CA THR A 141 3.92 -9.27 -6.71
C THR A 141 4.33 -10.26 -7.80
N SER A 142 3.40 -11.13 -8.20
CA SER A 142 3.57 -11.95 -9.40
C SER A 142 3.63 -11.13 -10.69
N GLY A 143 3.16 -9.88 -10.65
CA GLY A 143 3.22 -8.94 -11.75
C GLY A 143 4.55 -8.19 -11.85
N ASN A 144 5.62 -8.61 -11.18
CA ASN A 144 6.95 -8.01 -11.36
C ASN A 144 7.96 -9.01 -11.96
N ALA A 145 8.26 -8.87 -13.25
CA ALA A 145 9.17 -9.79 -13.93
C ALA A 145 10.61 -9.69 -13.42
N GLN A 146 11.06 -8.49 -13.07
CA GLN A 146 12.42 -8.24 -12.62
C GLN A 146 12.73 -8.90 -11.27
N GLU A 147 11.71 -9.15 -10.46
CA GLU A 147 11.83 -9.88 -9.20
C GLU A 147 11.55 -11.37 -9.38
N GLN A 148 10.50 -11.73 -10.11
CA GLN A 148 10.07 -13.12 -10.19
C GLN A 148 10.97 -13.97 -11.08
N LEU A 149 11.38 -13.48 -12.26
CA LEU A 149 12.18 -14.28 -13.19
C LEU A 149 13.54 -14.69 -12.62
N PRO A 150 14.35 -13.83 -11.98
CA PRO A 150 15.64 -14.26 -11.42
C PRO A 150 15.48 -15.31 -10.33
N LYS A 151 14.48 -15.17 -9.45
CA LYS A 151 14.18 -16.15 -8.41
C LYS A 151 13.80 -17.49 -9.03
N VAL A 152 12.83 -17.46 -9.95
CA VAL A 152 12.33 -18.66 -10.64
C VAL A 152 13.45 -19.35 -11.42
N PHE A 153 14.28 -18.61 -12.15
CA PHE A 153 15.40 -19.16 -12.90
C PHE A 153 16.41 -19.84 -11.99
N LEU A 154 16.83 -19.19 -10.90
CA LEU A 154 17.75 -19.81 -9.97
C LEU A 154 17.17 -21.08 -9.34
N LEU A 155 15.91 -21.03 -8.89
CA LEU A 155 15.23 -22.19 -8.30
C LEU A 155 15.11 -23.35 -9.29
N LEU A 156 14.67 -23.08 -10.53
CA LEU A 156 14.55 -24.10 -11.57
C LEU A 156 15.91 -24.67 -11.96
N SER A 157 16.96 -23.84 -12.06
CA SER A 157 18.30 -24.31 -12.38
C SER A 157 18.89 -25.21 -11.29
N LEU A 158 18.69 -24.87 -10.01
CA LEU A 158 19.13 -25.73 -8.91
C LEU A 158 18.33 -27.04 -8.84
N TRP A 159 17.01 -26.97 -9.06
CA TRP A 159 16.17 -28.17 -9.10
C TRP A 159 16.60 -29.09 -10.24
N GLU A 160 16.76 -28.54 -11.45
CA GLU A 160 17.15 -29.30 -12.64
C GLU A 160 18.55 -29.91 -12.50
N LEU A 161 19.51 -29.15 -11.97
CA LEU A 161 20.84 -29.67 -11.64
C LEU A 161 20.72 -30.89 -10.71
N SER A 162 19.92 -30.76 -9.66
CA SER A 162 19.75 -31.83 -8.66
C SER A 162 19.05 -33.04 -9.27
N PHE A 163 18.00 -32.82 -10.06
CA PHE A 163 17.21 -33.86 -10.69
C PHE A 163 18.04 -34.66 -11.70
N ARG A 164 18.78 -33.99 -12.58
CA ARG A 164 19.68 -34.65 -13.54
C ARG A 164 20.82 -35.43 -12.88
N THR A 165 21.36 -34.90 -11.79
CA THR A 165 22.43 -35.59 -11.06
C THR A 165 21.92 -36.89 -10.45
N LEU A 166 20.73 -36.86 -9.84
CA LEU A 166 20.09 -38.03 -9.23
C LEU A 166 19.69 -39.07 -10.30
N THR A 167 19.05 -38.65 -11.40
CA THR A 167 18.65 -39.55 -12.50
C THR A 167 19.85 -40.18 -13.21
N ALA A 168 21.01 -39.50 -13.19
CA ALA A 168 22.27 -40.07 -13.67
C ALA A 168 22.94 -41.03 -12.68
N GLY A 169 22.36 -41.25 -11.50
CA GLY A 169 22.92 -42.10 -10.44
C GLY A 169 24.14 -41.48 -9.74
N ALA A 170 24.34 -40.17 -9.85
CA ALA A 170 25.44 -39.45 -9.23
C ALA A 170 25.05 -38.84 -7.87
N ASN A 171 26.06 -38.56 -7.05
CA ASN A 171 25.86 -37.89 -5.76
C ASN A 171 25.73 -36.37 -5.95
N LEU A 172 24.79 -35.76 -5.23
CA LEU A 172 24.64 -34.30 -5.22
C LEU A 172 25.87 -33.63 -4.58
N PRO A 173 26.32 -32.49 -5.12
CA PRO A 173 27.41 -31.69 -4.54
C PRO A 173 26.90 -30.88 -3.33
N PHE A 174 26.47 -31.58 -2.27
CA PHE A 174 25.81 -30.96 -1.11
C PHE A 174 26.63 -29.88 -0.43
N PHE A 175 27.96 -30.04 -0.38
CA PHE A 175 28.84 -29.04 0.22
C PHE A 175 28.84 -27.72 -0.57
N ASP A 176 28.99 -27.79 -1.89
CA ASP A 176 28.98 -26.62 -2.77
C ASP A 176 27.61 -25.94 -2.77
N ILE A 177 26.54 -26.74 -2.79
CA ILE A 177 25.16 -26.27 -2.67
C ILE A 177 24.93 -25.56 -1.32
N ALA A 178 25.45 -26.10 -0.22
CA ALA A 178 25.34 -25.48 1.10
C ALA A 178 26.11 -24.16 1.20
N ILE A 179 27.31 -24.07 0.62
CA ILE A 179 28.06 -22.82 0.50
C ILE A 179 27.25 -21.80 -0.30
N PHE A 180 26.63 -22.22 -1.40
CA PHE A 180 25.81 -21.35 -2.22
C PHE A 180 24.60 -20.81 -1.43
N TYR A 181 23.91 -21.63 -0.63
CA TYR A 181 22.86 -21.12 0.27
C TYR A 181 23.39 -20.09 1.27
N GLY A 182 24.54 -20.35 1.88
CA GLY A 182 25.18 -19.42 2.82
C GLY A 182 25.49 -18.09 2.16
N PHE A 183 25.98 -18.11 0.92
CA PHE A 183 26.17 -16.92 0.11
C PHE A 183 24.85 -16.18 -0.14
N VAL A 184 23.80 -16.85 -0.64
CA VAL A 184 22.51 -16.18 -0.94
C VAL A 184 21.88 -15.58 0.33
N LEU A 185 21.95 -16.28 1.46
CA LEU A 185 21.46 -15.79 2.75
C LEU A 185 22.24 -14.56 3.22
N LEU A 186 23.57 -14.62 3.23
CA LEU A 186 24.42 -13.50 3.64
C LEU A 186 24.24 -12.30 2.71
N PHE A 187 24.15 -12.56 1.40
CA PHE A 187 23.89 -11.54 0.40
C PHE A 187 22.55 -10.86 0.62
N ALA A 188 21.47 -11.61 0.81
CA ALA A 188 20.15 -11.08 1.12
C ALA A 188 20.17 -10.25 2.40
N PHE A 189 20.81 -10.75 3.46
CA PHE A 189 20.96 -10.03 4.73
C PHE A 189 21.68 -8.69 4.56
N ILE A 190 22.83 -8.67 3.87
CA ILE A 190 23.62 -7.45 3.64
C ILE A 190 22.79 -6.43 2.84
N LEU A 191 22.15 -6.86 1.75
CA LEU A 191 21.31 -5.97 0.95
C LEU A 191 20.21 -5.32 1.80
N HIS A 192 19.52 -6.09 2.64
CA HIS A 192 18.45 -5.55 3.47
C HIS A 192 18.98 -4.67 4.61
N ARG A 193 20.14 -5.00 5.16
CA ARG A 193 20.72 -4.24 6.27
C ARG A 193 21.23 -2.86 5.84
N TYR A 194 21.67 -2.72 4.58
CA TYR A 194 22.38 -1.53 4.11
C TYR A 194 21.69 -0.79 2.95
N LEU A 195 20.88 -1.46 2.14
CA LEU A 195 20.22 -0.87 0.97
C LEU A 195 18.69 -0.81 1.09
N PHE A 196 18.10 -1.30 2.19
CA PHE A 196 16.68 -1.09 2.53
C PHE A 196 16.54 0.16 3.43
N ASP A 197 17.02 1.30 2.95
CA ASP A 197 17.08 2.57 3.69
C ASP A 197 15.98 3.57 3.30
N TRP A 198 15.19 3.26 2.27
CA TRP A 198 14.10 4.12 1.82
C TRP A 198 12.91 4.17 2.78
N LYS A 199 12.83 3.26 3.77
CA LYS A 199 11.80 3.31 4.82
C LYS A 199 12.01 4.58 5.67
N PRO A 200 10.99 5.46 5.81
CA PRO A 200 11.09 6.67 6.60
C PRO A 200 11.53 6.36 8.02
N LYS A 201 12.46 7.16 8.55
CA LYS A 201 12.92 7.03 9.93
C LYS A 201 11.75 7.39 10.85
N ALA A 202 11.42 6.48 11.76
CA ALA A 202 10.39 6.73 12.76
C ALA A 202 10.83 7.82 13.75
N TYR A 203 9.89 8.63 14.24
CA TYR A 203 10.13 9.51 15.38
C TYR A 203 10.39 8.69 16.66
N GLU A 204 11.52 8.95 17.33
CA GLU A 204 12.01 8.13 18.44
C GLU A 204 11.28 8.40 19.77
N GLY A 205 10.87 9.64 20.02
CA GLY A 205 10.15 10.06 21.24
C GLY A 205 8.62 10.01 21.11
N TYR A 206 7.93 10.06 22.24
CA TYR A 206 6.47 10.22 22.26
C TYR A 206 6.08 11.70 22.21
N THR A 207 4.96 12.00 21.56
CA THR A 207 4.43 13.37 21.43
C THR A 207 4.17 14.01 22.79
N LYS A 208 3.71 13.25 23.77
CA LYS A 208 3.44 13.75 25.13
C LYS A 208 4.70 14.24 25.87
N ASP A 209 5.88 13.76 25.48
CA ASP A 209 7.14 14.07 26.17
C ASP A 209 7.84 15.30 25.57
N ALA A 210 7.59 15.60 24.28
CA ALA A 210 8.32 16.62 23.53
C ALA A 210 7.42 17.55 22.69
N GLY A 211 6.11 17.32 22.66
CA GLY A 211 5.13 18.16 21.98
C GLY A 211 4.78 19.41 22.79
N PRO A 212 4.15 20.41 22.14
CA PRO A 212 3.65 21.58 22.84
C PRO A 212 2.57 21.19 23.86
N GLU A 213 2.37 22.04 24.86
CA GLU A 213 1.24 21.93 25.77
C GLU A 213 -0.08 22.08 25.00
N VAL A 214 -1.04 21.20 25.25
CA VAL A 214 -2.34 21.22 24.57
C VAL A 214 -3.18 22.37 25.14
N PRO A 215 -3.75 23.27 24.32
CA PRO A 215 -4.63 24.33 24.79
C PRO A 215 -5.88 23.75 25.47
N GLU A 216 -6.26 24.25 26.65
CA GLU A 216 -7.34 23.69 27.48
C GLU A 216 -8.70 23.59 26.75
N ASN A 217 -9.04 24.60 25.94
CA ASN A 217 -10.30 24.61 25.16
C ASN A 217 -10.12 24.15 23.71
N GLY A 218 -8.89 23.82 23.30
CA GLY A 218 -8.53 23.71 21.89
C GLY A 218 -8.60 25.05 21.15
N LEU A 219 -8.24 25.01 19.87
CA LEU A 219 -8.37 26.14 18.95
C LEU A 219 -9.64 26.02 18.10
N SER A 220 -10.05 24.81 17.74
CA SER A 220 -11.16 24.53 16.84
C SER A 220 -12.28 23.78 17.53
N ASP A 221 -13.51 24.21 17.26
CA ASP A 221 -14.71 23.49 17.71
C ASP A 221 -14.87 22.19 16.93
N LYS A 222 -14.54 22.21 15.63
CA LYS A 222 -14.62 21.06 14.74
C LYS A 222 -13.34 20.87 13.92
N VAL A 223 -12.99 19.62 13.67
CA VAL A 223 -11.97 19.24 12.70
C VAL A 223 -12.59 18.28 11.69
N ILE A 224 -12.47 18.61 10.40
CA ILE A 224 -12.93 17.76 9.31
C ILE A 224 -11.71 17.33 8.51
N VAL A 225 -11.56 16.02 8.31
CA VAL A 225 -10.46 15.41 7.56
C VAL A 225 -11.03 14.72 6.35
N ILE A 226 -10.67 15.18 5.15
CA ILE A 226 -11.02 14.54 3.89
C ILE A 226 -9.76 13.81 3.39
N VAL A 227 -9.83 12.48 3.35
CA VAL A 227 -8.75 11.62 2.87
C VAL A 227 -9.11 11.13 1.46
N ILE A 228 -8.41 11.63 0.44
CA ILE A 228 -8.55 11.17 -0.95
C ILE A 228 -7.56 10.02 -1.14
N ASP A 229 -8.05 8.80 -0.96
CA ASP A 229 -7.28 7.54 -0.92
C ASP A 229 -6.46 7.34 -2.20
N GLY A 230 -5.19 6.99 -2.04
CA GLY A 230 -4.30 6.69 -3.16
C GLY A 230 -4.03 7.86 -4.10
N MET A 231 -4.28 9.12 -3.71
CA MET A 231 -4.03 10.30 -4.55
C MET A 231 -2.53 10.63 -4.63
N ARG A 232 -1.93 10.31 -5.77
CA ARG A 232 -0.53 10.62 -6.08
C ARG A 232 -0.33 12.13 -6.21
N LYS A 233 0.62 12.65 -5.45
CA LYS A 233 0.92 14.10 -5.37
C LYS A 233 1.25 14.76 -6.70
N GLU A 234 2.07 14.13 -7.53
CA GLU A 234 2.46 14.67 -8.82
C GLU A 234 1.26 14.83 -9.77
N ARG A 235 0.39 13.82 -9.80
CA ARG A 235 -0.83 13.84 -10.62
C ARG A 235 -1.85 14.85 -10.11
N PHE A 236 -1.91 15.04 -8.79
CA PHE A 236 -2.69 16.12 -8.20
C PHE A 236 -2.26 17.50 -8.70
N TYR A 237 -0.95 17.78 -8.80
CA TYR A 237 -0.48 19.06 -9.35
C TYR A 237 -0.66 19.23 -10.86
N GLU A 238 -0.87 18.14 -11.59
CA GLU A 238 -1.19 18.17 -13.03
C GLU A 238 -2.69 18.35 -13.30
N ALA A 239 -3.53 17.91 -12.36
CA ALA A 239 -4.98 17.95 -12.46
C ALA A 239 -5.54 19.37 -12.30
N ASN A 240 -6.64 19.67 -12.99
CA ASN A 240 -7.35 20.94 -12.82
C ASN A 240 -8.25 20.89 -11.58
N THR A 241 -7.72 21.33 -10.42
CA THR A 241 -8.39 21.24 -9.12
C THR A 241 -8.62 22.60 -8.47
N PRO A 242 -9.45 23.48 -9.07
CA PRO A 242 -9.56 24.87 -8.65
C PRO A 242 -9.99 25.06 -7.19
N PHE A 243 -10.81 24.18 -6.63
CA PHE A 243 -11.27 24.31 -5.25
C PHE A 243 -10.19 23.88 -4.24
N LEU A 244 -9.54 22.74 -4.47
CA LEU A 244 -8.43 22.25 -3.64
C LEU A 244 -7.23 23.21 -3.75
N ASP A 245 -6.97 23.77 -4.93
CA ASP A 245 -5.96 24.82 -5.12
C ASP A 245 -6.29 26.07 -4.30
N GLN A 246 -7.55 26.51 -4.29
CA GLN A 246 -8.00 27.63 -3.47
C GLN A 246 -7.79 27.36 -1.97
N LEU A 247 -8.14 26.16 -1.49
CA LEU A 247 -7.95 25.78 -0.08
C LEU A 247 -6.47 25.78 0.32
N LYS A 248 -5.61 25.23 -0.56
CA LYS A 248 -4.15 25.20 -0.40
C LYS A 248 -3.56 26.61 -0.36
N GLU A 249 -3.93 27.48 -1.30
CA GLU A 249 -3.45 28.87 -1.37
C GLU A 249 -3.90 29.71 -0.17
N ASN A 250 -5.12 29.46 0.34
CA ASN A 250 -5.67 30.15 1.50
C ASN A 250 -5.39 29.44 2.83
N GLY A 251 -4.54 28.41 2.83
CA GLY A 251 -4.20 27.59 3.98
C GLY A 251 -2.70 27.35 4.10
N THR A 252 -2.34 26.25 4.75
CA THR A 252 -0.96 25.77 4.87
C THR A 252 -0.80 24.45 4.13
N GLU A 253 0.13 24.40 3.18
CA GLU A 253 0.49 23.21 2.42
C GLU A 253 1.76 22.56 2.98
N TYR A 254 1.75 21.23 3.13
CA TYR A 254 2.93 20.45 3.46
C TYR A 254 3.49 19.78 2.19
N LEU A 255 4.61 20.29 1.71
CA LEU A 255 5.19 19.83 0.45
C LEU A 255 5.90 18.49 0.59
N ASN A 256 6.34 18.11 1.79
CA ASN A 256 7.03 16.85 2.04
C ASN A 256 6.36 16.05 3.16
N MET A 257 5.05 15.81 3.02
CA MET A 257 4.32 14.91 3.91
C MET A 257 4.54 13.46 3.49
N GLU A 258 5.23 12.68 4.32
CA GLU A 258 5.54 11.27 4.10
C GLU A 258 4.46 10.35 4.68
N THR A 259 4.01 9.38 3.89
CA THR A 259 3.22 8.26 4.39
C THR A 259 4.05 7.32 5.26
N VAL A 260 3.42 6.25 5.76
CA VAL A 260 4.03 5.23 6.62
C VAL A 260 4.35 3.96 5.83
N TYR A 261 5.27 3.15 6.36
CA TYR A 261 5.58 1.84 5.79
C TYR A 261 4.96 0.70 6.61
N PRO A 262 4.26 -0.26 5.97
CA PRO A 262 3.91 -0.29 4.54
C PRO A 262 2.80 0.71 4.19
N ALA A 263 2.85 1.27 2.97
CA ALA A 263 1.90 2.26 2.45
C ALA A 263 0.59 1.62 2.00
N ARG A 264 -0.18 1.09 2.96
CA ARG A 264 -1.45 0.39 2.72
C ARG A 264 -2.56 1.08 3.49
N THR A 265 -3.71 1.29 2.88
CA THR A 265 -4.85 2.03 3.45
C THR A 265 -5.10 1.79 4.94
N VAL A 266 -5.36 0.55 5.37
CA VAL A 266 -5.70 0.28 6.78
C VAL A 266 -4.52 0.58 7.71
N VAL A 267 -3.29 0.38 7.24
CA VAL A 267 -2.06 0.68 7.96
C VAL A 267 -1.87 2.20 8.09
N CYS A 268 -2.01 2.94 6.99
CA CYS A 268 -1.88 4.39 6.96
C CYS A 268 -2.95 5.07 7.82
N PHE A 269 -4.21 4.66 7.70
CA PHE A 269 -5.30 5.14 8.56
C PHE A 269 -5.03 4.84 10.05
N SER A 270 -4.55 3.62 10.37
CA SER A 270 -4.16 3.28 11.73
C SER A 270 -3.07 4.20 12.27
N SER A 271 -2.05 4.47 11.46
CA SER A 271 -0.96 5.37 11.86
C SER A 271 -1.41 6.84 11.98
N MET A 272 -2.23 7.33 11.05
CA MET A 272 -2.78 8.69 11.06
C MET A 272 -3.57 8.98 12.34
N PHE A 273 -4.39 8.03 12.78
CA PHE A 273 -5.35 8.24 13.87
C PHE A 273 -4.90 7.69 15.23
N THR A 274 -3.79 6.95 15.30
CA THR A 274 -3.10 6.66 16.57
C THR A 274 -1.91 7.58 16.81
N GLY A 275 -1.41 8.23 15.75
CA GLY A 275 -0.21 9.04 15.78
C GLY A 275 1.09 8.23 15.93
N THR A 276 1.04 6.92 15.72
CA THR A 276 2.22 6.03 15.83
C THR A 276 2.34 5.08 14.64
N TYR A 277 3.35 4.21 14.64
CA TYR A 277 3.73 3.36 13.52
C TYR A 277 3.24 1.91 13.67
N PRO A 278 3.27 1.11 12.58
CA PRO A 278 2.77 -0.28 12.56
C PRO A 278 3.37 -1.23 13.58
N PHE A 279 4.60 -0.98 14.02
CA PHE A 279 5.24 -1.79 15.05
C PHE A 279 4.60 -1.62 16.44
N GLU A 280 3.92 -0.49 16.68
CA GLU A 280 3.32 -0.15 17.99
C GLU A 280 1.80 -0.35 17.96
N HIS A 281 1.08 0.21 16.98
CA HIS A 281 -0.38 0.01 16.88
C HIS A 281 -0.78 -1.39 16.38
N GLY A 282 0.15 -2.16 15.81
CA GLY A 282 -0.01 -3.59 15.51
C GLY A 282 -0.61 -3.94 14.13
N ILE A 283 -1.10 -2.95 13.38
CA ILE A 283 -1.70 -3.16 12.05
C ILE A 283 -0.61 -3.06 10.98
N LYS A 284 -0.34 -4.17 10.28
CA LYS A 284 0.78 -4.28 9.31
C LYS A 284 0.34 -4.64 7.89
N SER A 285 -0.96 -4.87 7.69
CA SER A 285 -1.56 -5.25 6.41
C SER A 285 -3.03 -4.83 6.40
N ASN A 286 -3.63 -4.76 5.21
CA ASN A 286 -5.08 -4.61 5.05
C ASN A 286 -5.85 -5.85 5.55
N MET A 287 -5.18 -7.01 5.64
CA MET A 287 -5.73 -8.18 6.31
C MET A 287 -5.46 -8.10 7.82
N VAL A 288 -6.48 -7.69 8.57
CA VAL A 288 -6.42 -7.56 10.03
C VAL A 288 -6.76 -8.91 10.67
N TYR A 289 -5.73 -9.65 11.10
CA TYR A 289 -5.92 -10.96 11.74
C TYR A 289 -6.43 -10.86 13.19
N LYS A 290 -6.15 -9.75 13.87
CA LYS A 290 -6.60 -9.44 15.23
C LYS A 290 -7.28 -8.08 15.21
N LEU A 291 -8.56 -8.04 15.56
CA LEU A 291 -9.38 -6.83 15.54
C LEU A 291 -8.85 -5.78 16.54
N GLY A 292 -8.93 -4.52 16.14
CA GLY A 292 -8.51 -3.35 16.91
C GLY A 292 -7.02 -3.05 16.82
N VAL A 293 -6.66 -1.77 16.88
CA VAL A 293 -5.30 -1.32 17.18
C VAL A 293 -4.92 -1.64 18.63
N ASN A 294 -3.62 -1.83 18.89
CA ASN A 294 -3.09 -2.11 20.23
C ASN A 294 -2.85 -0.85 21.09
N THR A 295 -3.16 0.34 20.58
CA THR A 295 -2.84 1.64 21.19
C THR A 295 -4.05 2.54 21.20
N GLU A 296 -4.04 3.60 22.02
CA GLU A 296 -5.07 4.64 21.96
C GLU A 296 -5.11 5.31 20.58
N THR A 297 -6.33 5.65 20.17
CA THR A 297 -6.64 6.46 19.00
C THR A 297 -6.98 7.89 19.39
N ILE A 298 -7.05 8.79 18.41
CA ILE A 298 -7.58 10.14 18.60
C ILE A 298 -9.03 10.13 19.11
N PHE A 299 -9.82 9.11 18.76
CA PHE A 299 -11.20 8.97 19.27
C PHE A 299 -11.21 8.74 20.79
N ASP A 300 -10.27 7.94 21.31
CA ASP A 300 -10.11 7.73 22.75
C ASP A 300 -9.72 9.02 23.46
N SER A 301 -8.82 9.80 22.87
CA SER A 301 -8.41 11.10 23.37
C SER A 301 -9.56 12.11 23.42
N LEU A 302 -10.37 12.19 22.35
CA LEU A 302 -11.53 13.10 22.29
C LEU A 302 -12.59 12.75 23.34
N ARG A 303 -12.86 11.45 23.55
CA ARG A 303 -13.80 10.99 24.59
C ARG A 303 -13.43 11.48 25.98
N LYS A 304 -12.13 11.60 26.30
CA LYS A 304 -11.65 12.09 27.61
C LYS A 304 -12.03 13.55 27.89
N VAL A 305 -12.29 14.33 26.85
CA VAL A 305 -12.71 15.74 26.94
C VAL A 305 -14.16 15.95 26.48
N GLY A 306 -14.94 14.87 26.40
CA GLY A 306 -16.37 14.93 26.05
C GLY A 306 -16.67 15.20 24.57
N LYS A 307 -15.67 15.19 23.68
CA LYS A 307 -15.83 15.38 22.24
C LYS A 307 -16.09 14.06 21.52
N ARG A 308 -16.80 14.09 20.40
CA ARG A 308 -17.23 12.94 19.60
C ARG A 308 -16.53 12.93 18.25
N GLY A 309 -15.98 11.78 17.87
CA GLY A 309 -15.38 11.58 16.55
C GLY A 309 -16.08 10.48 15.74
N ARG A 310 -16.08 10.63 14.42
CA ARG A 310 -16.56 9.62 13.47
C ARG A 310 -15.66 9.52 12.25
N LEU A 311 -15.47 8.29 11.79
CA LEU A 311 -14.80 7.99 10.53
C LEU A 311 -15.81 7.34 9.58
N LEU A 312 -15.95 7.91 8.40
CA LEU A 312 -16.67 7.32 7.28
C LEU A 312 -15.67 6.75 6.28
N GLY A 313 -15.75 5.44 6.03
CA GLY A 313 -14.84 4.79 5.08
C GLY A 313 -15.21 3.35 4.72
N ILE A 314 -14.24 2.63 4.17
CA ILE A 314 -14.41 1.24 3.73
C ILE A 314 -14.54 0.27 4.91
N ALA A 315 -15.21 -0.85 4.68
CA ALA A 315 -15.46 -1.87 5.70
C ALA A 315 -14.20 -2.39 6.42
N HIS A 316 -13.06 -2.47 5.71
CA HIS A 316 -11.79 -2.92 6.29
C HIS A 316 -11.25 -2.02 7.42
N LEU A 317 -11.69 -0.76 7.50
CA LEU A 317 -11.30 0.13 8.59
C LEU A 317 -12.00 -0.21 9.91
N VAL A 318 -13.17 -0.86 9.87
CA VAL A 318 -13.86 -1.35 11.08
C VAL A 318 -13.00 -2.35 11.83
N ASP A 319 -12.28 -3.21 11.10
CA ASP A 319 -11.45 -4.23 11.72
C ASP A 319 -10.32 -3.61 12.56
N ALA A 320 -9.86 -2.39 12.23
CA ALA A 320 -8.81 -1.69 12.96
C ALA A 320 -9.34 -0.68 14.00
N MET A 321 -10.44 0.03 13.70
CA MET A 321 -10.92 1.18 14.47
C MET A 321 -12.26 0.94 15.19
N GLY A 322 -12.88 -0.23 15.01
CA GLY A 322 -14.07 -0.64 15.74
C GLY A 322 -15.29 0.26 15.50
N SER A 323 -16.01 0.60 16.58
CA SER A 323 -17.30 1.31 16.54
C SER A 323 -17.20 2.79 16.17
N ASP A 324 -16.00 3.35 16.05
CA ASP A 324 -15.80 4.73 15.63
C ASP A 324 -15.93 4.89 14.09
N VAL A 325 -16.07 3.77 13.36
CA VAL A 325 -16.22 3.71 11.90
C VAL A 325 -17.66 3.45 11.48
N GLU A 326 -18.18 4.32 10.62
CA GLU A 326 -19.36 4.12 9.79
C GLU A 326 -18.91 3.62 8.41
N THR A 327 -19.52 2.56 7.90
CA THR A 327 -19.08 1.92 6.65
C THR A 327 -19.97 2.20 5.47
N VAL A 328 -19.36 2.31 4.30
CA VAL A 328 -20.02 2.14 3.00
C VAL A 328 -19.39 0.92 2.29
N THR A 329 -20.19 0.18 1.53
CA THR A 329 -19.67 -0.98 0.77
C THR A 329 -18.67 -0.51 -0.29
N ALA A 330 -17.49 -1.14 -0.33
CA ALA A 330 -16.47 -0.88 -1.35
C ALA A 330 -16.80 -1.51 -2.72
N VAL A 331 -17.84 -2.37 -2.79
CA VAL A 331 -18.25 -3.05 -4.03
C VAL A 331 -19.27 -2.21 -4.78
N MET A 332 -18.80 -1.17 -5.47
CA MET A 332 -19.62 -0.26 -6.28
C MET A 332 -18.86 0.15 -7.55
N HIS A 333 -19.58 0.66 -8.56
CA HIS A 333 -18.95 1.20 -9.77
C HIS A 333 -18.13 2.45 -9.40
N LYS A 334 -16.91 2.58 -9.94
CA LYS A 334 -15.97 3.68 -9.62
C LYS A 334 -16.57 5.09 -9.72
N ASP A 335 -17.49 5.30 -10.67
CA ASP A 335 -18.13 6.59 -10.94
C ASP A 335 -19.24 6.96 -9.93
N LYS A 336 -19.55 6.08 -8.96
CA LYS A 336 -20.58 6.34 -7.93
C LYS A 336 -20.04 6.26 -6.50
N ALA A 337 -18.80 5.80 -6.32
CA ALA A 337 -18.24 5.51 -5.00
C ALA A 337 -18.19 6.79 -4.14
N ASP A 338 -17.52 7.84 -4.63
CA ASP A 338 -17.30 9.07 -3.87
C ASP A 338 -18.57 9.92 -3.73
N THR A 339 -19.41 9.97 -4.76
CA THR A 339 -20.73 10.62 -4.66
C THR A 339 -21.59 10.00 -3.54
N ASN A 340 -21.65 8.68 -3.47
CA ASN A 340 -22.39 8.00 -2.39
C ASN A 340 -21.73 8.20 -1.03
N MET A 341 -20.40 8.27 -0.99
CA MET A 341 -19.66 8.54 0.23
C MET A 341 -20.02 9.92 0.78
N LEU A 342 -19.99 10.96 -0.04
CA LEU A 342 -20.36 12.31 0.38
C LEU A 342 -21.84 12.46 0.72
N ALA A 343 -22.73 11.76 0.01
CA ALA A 343 -24.14 11.69 0.39
C ALA A 343 -24.33 11.07 1.78
N ARG A 344 -23.59 10.00 2.11
CA ARG A 344 -23.58 9.41 3.45
C ARG A 344 -22.91 10.34 4.46
N ALA A 345 -21.88 11.08 4.06
CA ALA A 345 -21.18 12.03 4.91
C ALA A 345 -22.11 13.15 5.39
N ARG A 346 -22.90 13.73 4.48
CA ARG A 346 -23.95 14.72 4.80
C ARG A 346 -24.92 14.16 5.84
N LYS A 347 -25.45 12.96 5.59
CA LYS A 347 -26.39 12.29 6.51
C LYS A 347 -25.79 12.06 7.90
N ILE A 348 -24.53 11.63 8.00
CA ILE A 348 -23.85 11.46 9.30
C ILE A 348 -23.67 12.80 10.01
N MET A 349 -23.29 13.84 9.27
CA MET A 349 -23.13 15.18 9.83
C MET A 349 -24.46 15.75 10.34
N ASP A 350 -25.57 15.50 9.66
CA ASP A 350 -26.92 15.90 10.10
C ASP A 350 -27.42 15.10 11.31
N GLU A 351 -27.23 13.78 11.29
CA GLU A 351 -27.76 12.89 12.34
C GLU A 351 -26.92 12.89 13.61
N GLN A 352 -25.60 13.01 13.48
CA GLN A 352 -24.65 12.80 14.58
C GLN A 352 -23.86 14.05 14.95
N ASP A 353 -23.65 14.98 14.01
CA ASP A 353 -22.85 16.20 14.16
C ASP A 353 -21.53 16.00 14.95
N PRO A 354 -20.61 15.16 14.46
CA PRO A 354 -19.37 14.87 15.18
C PRO A 354 -18.42 16.09 15.21
N ASP A 355 -17.63 16.20 16.28
CA ASP A 355 -16.61 17.25 16.47
C ASP A 355 -15.34 16.94 15.65
N LEU A 356 -14.99 15.66 15.53
CA LEU A 356 -14.02 15.18 14.54
C LEU A 356 -14.74 14.36 13.47
N PHE A 357 -14.70 14.79 12.22
CA PHE A 357 -15.26 14.02 11.12
C PHE A 357 -14.21 13.67 10.07
N ILE A 358 -13.99 12.37 9.87
CA ILE A 358 -13.08 11.85 8.86
C ILE A 358 -13.90 11.23 7.73
N VAL A 359 -13.62 11.63 6.48
CA VAL A 359 -14.31 11.14 5.29
C VAL A 359 -13.27 10.61 4.30
N GLN A 360 -13.30 9.31 4.03
CA GLN A 360 -12.44 8.66 3.02
C GLN A 360 -13.13 8.66 1.65
N MET A 361 -12.50 9.25 0.64
CA MET A 361 -12.88 9.11 -0.77
C MET A 361 -11.98 8.06 -1.42
N ILE A 362 -12.55 7.11 -2.16
CA ILE A 362 -11.85 5.89 -2.63
C ILE A 362 -11.68 5.82 -4.14
N GLY A 363 -12.30 6.73 -4.88
CA GLY A 363 -12.35 6.64 -6.33
C GLY A 363 -10.98 6.70 -7.00
N THR A 364 -10.09 7.56 -6.50
CA THR A 364 -8.73 7.73 -7.04
C THR A 364 -7.90 6.46 -6.90
N ASP A 365 -7.87 5.85 -5.72
CA ASP A 365 -7.21 4.56 -5.49
C ASP A 365 -7.80 3.44 -6.38
N GLN A 366 -9.13 3.33 -6.48
CA GLN A 366 -9.78 2.33 -7.34
C GLN A 366 -9.40 2.46 -8.81
N VAL A 367 -9.28 3.69 -9.33
CA VAL A 367 -8.81 3.94 -10.69
C VAL A 367 -7.32 3.60 -10.82
N GLY A 368 -6.50 3.98 -9.84
CA GLY A 368 -5.09 3.60 -9.79
C GLY A 368 -4.87 2.08 -9.80
N HIS A 369 -5.72 1.32 -9.11
CA HIS A 369 -5.73 -0.15 -9.09
C HIS A 369 -6.26 -0.83 -10.35
N SER A 370 -6.99 -0.14 -11.20
CA SER A 370 -7.62 -0.74 -12.39
C SER A 370 -7.01 -0.26 -13.70
N ARG A 371 -6.44 0.95 -13.70
CA ARG A 371 -5.91 1.64 -14.88
C ARG A 371 -4.46 2.07 -14.69
N GLY A 372 -4.09 2.43 -13.45
CA GLY A 372 -2.79 3.00 -13.14
C GLY A 372 -2.77 4.52 -13.31
N VAL A 373 -1.73 5.14 -12.77
CA VAL A 373 -1.64 6.61 -12.57
C VAL A 373 -1.26 7.41 -13.82
N LEU A 374 -0.93 6.75 -14.93
CA LEU A 374 -0.40 7.39 -16.14
C LEU A 374 -1.47 7.65 -17.21
N TYR A 375 -2.74 7.41 -16.89
CA TYR A 375 -3.86 7.55 -17.81
C TYR A 375 -4.77 8.69 -17.36
N ASP A 376 -5.37 9.37 -18.34
CA ASP A 376 -6.27 10.51 -18.12
C ASP A 376 -7.40 10.17 -17.13
N ASP A 377 -7.93 8.94 -17.16
CA ASP A 377 -8.92 8.43 -16.20
C ASP A 377 -8.55 8.73 -14.72
N TYR A 378 -7.25 8.69 -14.39
CA TYR A 378 -6.77 8.93 -13.02
C TYR A 378 -6.76 10.42 -12.67
N ILE A 379 -6.39 11.28 -13.62
CA ILE A 379 -6.44 12.75 -13.48
C ILE A 379 -7.90 13.20 -13.39
N GLU A 380 -8.76 12.73 -14.30
CA GLU A 380 -10.21 12.99 -14.28
C GLU A 380 -10.82 12.64 -12.91
N LYS A 381 -10.34 11.57 -12.27
CA LYS A 381 -10.85 11.17 -10.95
C LYS A 381 -10.41 12.10 -9.82
N ILE A 382 -9.22 12.70 -9.92
CA ILE A 382 -8.77 13.75 -9.01
C ILE A 382 -9.62 15.02 -9.20
N GLU A 383 -9.91 15.39 -10.44
CA GLU A 383 -10.78 16.54 -10.78
C GLU A 383 -12.23 16.32 -10.30
N GLU A 384 -12.75 15.09 -10.40
CA GLU A 384 -14.04 14.73 -9.82
C GLU A 384 -14.02 14.88 -8.29
N ALA A 385 -12.93 14.45 -7.63
CA ALA A 385 -12.79 14.59 -6.19
C ALA A 385 -12.78 16.07 -5.76
N ASP A 386 -12.12 16.96 -6.51
CA ASP A 386 -12.14 18.41 -6.30
C ASP A 386 -13.57 18.98 -6.29
N ALA A 387 -14.34 18.69 -7.34
CA ALA A 387 -15.73 19.16 -7.46
C ALA A 387 -16.64 18.62 -6.35
N LEU A 388 -16.46 17.34 -5.98
CA LEU A 388 -17.20 16.70 -4.91
C LEU A 388 -16.86 17.29 -3.53
N VAL A 389 -15.58 17.55 -3.27
CA VAL A 389 -15.13 18.21 -2.03
C VAL A 389 -15.66 19.64 -1.95
N GLN A 390 -15.69 20.37 -3.07
CA GLN A 390 -16.31 21.69 -3.16
C GLN A 390 -17.79 21.65 -2.73
N GLU A 391 -18.57 20.74 -3.32
CA GLU A 391 -20.00 20.61 -3.03
C GLU A 391 -20.27 20.31 -1.54
N PHE A 392 -19.42 19.46 -0.94
CA PHE A 392 -19.56 19.08 0.47
C PHE A 392 -19.18 20.22 1.41
N VAL A 393 -18.06 20.91 1.15
CA VAL A 393 -17.60 22.04 1.98
C VAL A 393 -18.56 23.22 1.89
N GLN A 394 -19.03 23.59 0.70
CA GLN A 394 -20.01 24.68 0.54
C GLN A 394 -21.32 24.39 1.28
N TRP A 395 -21.73 23.13 1.33
CA TRP A 395 -22.88 22.75 2.13
C TRP A 395 -22.62 22.88 3.63
N LEU A 396 -21.46 22.42 4.12
CA LEU A 396 -21.08 22.62 5.52
C LEU A 396 -21.06 24.11 5.90
N GLU A 397 -20.60 24.98 4.98
CA GLU A 397 -20.67 26.44 5.15
C GLU A 397 -22.12 26.93 5.24
N SER A 398 -23.01 26.46 4.36
CA SER A 398 -24.44 26.84 4.38
C SER A 398 -25.18 26.39 5.64
N GLU A 399 -24.73 25.31 6.27
CA GLU A 399 -25.25 24.81 7.55
C GLU A 399 -24.57 25.46 8.77
N GLY A 400 -23.68 26.45 8.58
CA GLY A 400 -22.95 27.12 9.66
C GLY A 400 -21.88 26.27 10.34
N LYS A 401 -21.55 25.10 9.77
CA LYS A 401 -20.63 24.12 10.37
C LYS A 401 -19.15 24.40 10.10
N MET A 402 -18.82 25.52 9.44
CA MET A 402 -17.45 25.89 9.05
C MET A 402 -16.90 27.13 9.78
N GLU A 403 -17.68 27.80 10.65
CA GLU A 403 -17.28 29.07 11.29
C GLU A 403 -15.99 28.93 12.11
N ASN A 404 -15.90 27.92 12.97
CA ASN A 404 -14.69 27.58 13.74
C ASN A 404 -14.22 26.14 13.47
N THR A 405 -14.01 25.85 12.19
CA THR A 405 -13.62 24.51 11.72
C THR A 405 -12.25 24.53 11.07
N THR A 406 -11.39 23.60 11.45
CA THR A 406 -10.19 23.27 10.66
C THR A 406 -10.50 22.13 9.70
N LEU A 407 -10.34 22.41 8.41
CA LEU A 407 -10.38 21.44 7.34
C LEU A 407 -8.96 20.93 7.06
N VAL A 408 -8.79 19.62 7.02
CA VAL A 408 -7.58 18.94 6.57
C VAL A 408 -7.93 18.14 5.33
N VAL A 409 -7.19 18.32 4.24
CA VAL A 409 -7.31 17.48 3.04
C VAL A 409 -5.97 16.79 2.82
N CYS A 410 -5.99 15.47 2.69
CA CYS A 410 -4.79 14.70 2.46
C CYS A 410 -5.04 13.42 1.65
N ALA A 411 -3.96 12.71 1.32
CA ALA A 411 -4.01 11.30 0.95
C ALA A 411 -3.31 10.45 2.03
N ASP A 412 -3.69 9.19 2.14
CA ASP A 412 -3.07 8.23 3.04
C ASP A 412 -1.81 7.60 2.44
N HIS A 413 -1.79 7.38 1.12
CA HIS A 413 -0.64 7.06 0.30
C HIS A 413 -0.83 7.59 -1.12
N GLY A 414 0.24 7.63 -1.90
CA GLY A 414 0.15 7.81 -3.35
C GLY A 414 -0.01 6.47 -4.09
N GLN A 415 0.40 6.42 -5.35
CA GLN A 415 0.27 5.25 -6.21
C GLN A 415 1.46 5.20 -7.18
N ALA A 416 2.12 4.06 -7.30
CA ALA A 416 3.34 3.92 -8.09
C ALA A 416 3.10 4.00 -9.61
N ASP A 417 4.19 4.00 -10.38
CA ASP A 417 4.21 3.88 -11.86
C ASP A 417 3.75 2.47 -12.34
N GLY A 418 2.53 2.07 -11.97
CA GLY A 418 1.95 0.76 -12.25
C GLY A 418 0.44 0.72 -12.00
N ILE A 419 -0.15 -0.48 -12.06
CA ILE A 419 -1.54 -0.73 -11.68
C ILE A 419 -1.50 -1.22 -10.24
N GLY A 420 -2.10 -0.44 -9.35
CA GLY A 420 -2.26 -0.84 -7.96
C GLY A 420 -0.98 -1.07 -7.18
N GLY A 421 0.13 -0.47 -7.61
CA GLY A 421 1.39 -0.52 -6.91
C GLY A 421 1.33 0.45 -5.72
N HIS A 422 1.08 -0.10 -4.55
CA HIS A 422 1.25 0.64 -3.30
C HIS A 422 1.55 -0.31 -2.14
N GLY A 423 2.49 0.10 -1.28
CA GLY A 423 2.86 -0.63 -0.07
C GLY A 423 4.35 -0.61 0.24
N HIS A 424 5.21 -0.39 -0.76
CA HIS A 424 6.66 -0.43 -0.60
C HIS A 424 7.36 0.94 -0.66
N LEU A 425 6.59 2.02 -0.80
CA LEU A 425 7.08 3.40 -0.86
C LEU A 425 7.91 3.70 -2.12
N ASP A 426 7.37 3.35 -3.28
CA ASP A 426 7.80 3.99 -4.52
C ASP A 426 7.71 5.53 -4.40
N GLU A 427 8.47 6.25 -5.22
CA GLU A 427 8.49 7.72 -5.18
C GLU A 427 7.08 8.31 -5.33
N GLY A 428 6.26 7.73 -6.21
CA GLY A 428 4.86 8.12 -6.42
C GLY A 428 3.91 7.75 -5.28
N GLU A 429 4.32 6.85 -4.37
CA GLU A 429 3.55 6.43 -3.19
C GLU A 429 3.89 7.24 -1.94
N ARG A 430 5.17 7.64 -1.80
CA ARG A 430 5.76 8.06 -0.53
C ARG A 430 5.28 9.43 -0.05
N PHE A 431 5.27 10.42 -0.94
CA PHE A 431 4.90 11.78 -0.61
C PHE A 431 3.48 12.06 -1.06
N VAL A 432 2.63 12.44 -0.10
CA VAL A 432 1.19 12.62 -0.32
C VAL A 432 0.79 14.09 -0.30
N PRO A 433 -0.26 14.49 -1.02
CA PRO A 433 -0.92 15.76 -0.80
C PRO A 433 -1.35 15.88 0.66
N PHE A 434 -1.07 17.02 1.28
CA PHE A 434 -1.53 17.35 2.63
C PHE A 434 -1.58 18.86 2.81
N PHE A 435 -2.75 19.39 3.14
CA PHE A 435 -2.91 20.80 3.46
C PHE A 435 -4.04 21.01 4.48
N MET A 436 -3.92 22.12 5.21
CA MET A 436 -4.85 22.52 6.26
C MET A 436 -5.42 23.89 5.92
N HIS A 437 -6.70 24.11 6.19
CA HIS A 437 -7.40 25.37 5.98
C HIS A 437 -8.36 25.65 7.14
N GLY A 438 -8.46 26.90 7.58
CA GLY A 438 -9.37 27.29 8.66
C GLY A 438 -8.96 28.60 9.36
N PRO A 439 -9.77 29.07 10.33
CA PRO A 439 -9.55 30.35 11.00
C PRO A 439 -8.27 30.38 11.84
N HIS A 440 -7.79 29.22 12.32
CA HIS A 440 -6.56 29.09 13.11
C HIS A 440 -5.34 28.66 12.29
N ILE A 441 -5.50 28.46 10.99
CA ILE A 441 -4.44 27.98 10.09
C ILE A 441 -3.80 29.14 9.33
N ALA A 442 -2.47 29.18 9.28
CA ALA A 442 -1.73 30.19 8.54
C ALA A 442 -2.09 30.12 7.04
N LYS A 443 -2.29 31.29 6.42
CA LYS A 443 -2.70 31.39 5.01
C LYS A 443 -1.48 31.58 4.10
N GLY A 444 -1.48 30.92 2.94
CA GLY A 444 -0.41 31.02 1.94
C GLY A 444 0.91 30.42 2.39
N ASN A 445 0.93 29.62 3.46
CA ASN A 445 2.16 29.03 3.98
C ASN A 445 2.47 27.71 3.24
N LYS A 446 3.75 27.48 2.94
CA LYS A 446 4.23 26.25 2.30
C LYS A 446 5.38 25.67 3.10
N VAL A 447 5.12 24.58 3.80
CA VAL A 447 6.08 23.91 4.68
C VAL A 447 6.92 22.93 3.86
N GLN A 448 8.22 23.21 3.80
CA GLN A 448 9.20 22.37 3.12
C GLN A 448 9.78 21.29 4.04
N GLU A 449 9.73 21.47 5.37
CA GLU A 449 10.23 20.47 6.31
C GLU A 449 9.49 19.14 6.13
N LYS A 450 10.23 18.03 6.23
CA LYS A 450 9.67 16.69 6.16
C LYS A 450 8.86 16.39 7.40
N HIS A 451 7.59 16.06 7.18
CA HIS A 451 6.65 15.60 8.20
C HIS A 451 6.11 14.23 7.80
N SER A 452 5.47 13.53 8.73
CA SER A 452 4.86 12.24 8.46
C SER A 452 3.39 12.24 8.84
N LEU A 453 2.58 11.42 8.17
CA LEU A 453 1.15 11.28 8.45
C LEU A 453 0.83 10.90 9.91
N VAL A 454 1.78 10.32 10.66
CA VAL A 454 1.63 10.11 12.11
C VAL A 454 1.49 11.41 12.91
N SER A 455 1.83 12.56 12.32
CA SER A 455 1.63 13.88 12.91
C SER A 455 0.16 14.32 12.93
N LEU A 456 -0.75 13.62 12.24
CA LEU A 456 -2.16 14.02 12.16
C LEU A 456 -2.89 13.90 13.51
N ALA A 457 -2.92 12.73 14.15
CA ALA A 457 -3.58 12.55 15.45
C ALA A 457 -3.13 13.54 16.55
N PRO A 458 -1.83 13.77 16.78
CA PRO A 458 -1.42 14.76 17.79
C PRO A 458 -1.78 16.18 17.39
N THR A 459 -1.78 16.51 16.09
CA THR A 459 -2.26 17.82 15.61
C THR A 459 -3.75 18.01 15.85
N ILE A 460 -4.58 16.98 15.61
CA ILE A 460 -6.01 17.02 15.95
C ILE A 460 -6.20 17.19 17.46
N SER A 461 -5.41 16.49 18.28
CA SER A 461 -5.46 16.62 19.73
C SER A 461 -5.20 18.07 20.17
N TYR A 462 -4.15 18.69 19.62
CA TYR A 462 -3.81 20.09 19.87
C TYR A 462 -4.92 21.04 19.43
N LEU A 463 -5.45 20.88 18.22
CA LEU A 463 -6.54 21.71 17.68
C LEU A 463 -7.83 21.58 18.51
N MET A 464 -8.12 20.41 19.06
CA MET A 464 -9.39 20.14 19.74
C MET A 464 -9.29 20.19 21.27
N GLY A 465 -8.11 20.47 21.84
CA GLY A 465 -7.92 20.52 23.29
C GLY A 465 -7.98 19.16 23.98
N ALA A 466 -7.66 18.08 23.27
CA ALA A 466 -7.66 16.73 23.80
C ALA A 466 -6.23 16.26 24.16
N PRO A 467 -6.04 15.41 25.18
CA PRO A 467 -4.73 14.84 25.47
C PRO A 467 -4.22 14.02 24.27
N TYR A 468 -2.92 14.05 24.00
CA TYR A 468 -2.34 13.22 22.94
C TYR A 468 -2.60 11.72 23.20
N PRO A 469 -2.86 10.91 22.16
CA PRO A 469 -2.93 9.46 22.31
C PRO A 469 -1.66 8.93 23.00
N ALA A 470 -1.80 8.02 23.96
CA ALA A 470 -0.72 7.65 24.88
C ALA A 470 0.60 7.20 24.22
N ASN A 471 0.51 6.60 23.03
CA ASN A 471 1.63 6.09 22.22
C ASN A 471 1.93 6.95 20.98
N SER A 472 1.29 8.11 20.82
CA SER A 472 1.56 9.00 19.68
C SER A 472 3.03 9.42 19.68
N ARG A 473 3.62 9.43 18.49
CA ARG A 473 5.03 9.82 18.20
C ARG A 473 5.13 10.96 17.20
N GLY A 474 4.06 11.23 16.45
CA GLY A 474 4.01 12.32 15.48
C GLY A 474 4.34 13.68 16.12
N LYS A 475 5.04 14.54 15.37
CA LYS A 475 5.19 15.94 15.78
C LYS A 475 3.86 16.65 15.61
N VAL A 476 3.52 17.57 16.52
CA VAL A 476 2.40 18.49 16.27
C VAL A 476 2.80 19.43 15.14
N LEU A 477 1.92 19.60 14.15
CA LEU A 477 2.13 20.42 12.96
C LEU A 477 2.00 21.92 13.27
N MET A 478 2.86 22.42 14.15
CA MET A 478 2.86 23.81 14.61
C MET A 478 3.13 24.82 13.49
N ASP A 479 3.82 24.40 12.43
CA ASP A 479 4.09 25.24 11.25
C ASP A 479 2.81 25.74 10.55
N ALA A 480 1.69 25.02 10.71
CA ALA A 480 0.40 25.43 10.16
C ALA A 480 -0.42 26.32 11.09
N ILE A 481 -0.12 26.35 12.38
CA ILE A 481 -0.90 27.12 13.35
C ILE A 481 -0.50 28.60 13.24
N LYS A 482 -1.50 29.49 13.16
CA LYS A 482 -1.22 30.94 13.20
C LYS A 482 -0.48 31.27 14.49
N ALA A 483 0.66 31.95 14.36
CA ALA A 483 1.27 32.59 15.50
C ALA A 483 0.27 33.58 16.11
N GLU A 484 0.12 33.58 17.43
CA GLU A 484 -0.54 34.68 18.12
C GLU A 484 0.18 35.96 17.70
N LYS A 485 -0.52 36.87 17.03
CA LYS A 485 -0.01 38.22 16.92
C LYS A 485 -0.03 38.74 18.34
N ASP A 486 1.15 39.07 18.89
CA ASP A 486 1.23 39.94 20.05
C ASP A 486 0.34 41.15 19.76
N GLU A 487 -0.85 41.18 20.35
CA GLU A 487 -1.73 42.35 20.32
C GLU A 487 -0.98 43.45 21.06
N LYS A 488 -0.37 44.36 20.29
CA LYS A 488 0.15 45.62 20.78
C LYS A 488 -0.91 46.70 20.71
#